data_AF-A0A154MCN0-F1
#
_entry.id   AF-A0A154MCN0-F1
#
_cell.length_a   1.000
_cell.length_b   1.000
_cell.length_c   1.000
_cell.angle_alpha   90.00
_cell.angle_beta   90.00
_cell.angle_gamma   90.00
#
_symmetry.space_group_name_H-M   'P 1'
#
loop_
_entity.id
_entity.type
_entity.pdbx_description
1 polymer ?
#
loop_
_entity_poly.entity_id
_entity_poly.type
_entity_poly.pdbx_seq_one_letter_code
_entity_poly.pdbx_strand_id
1 'polypeptide(L)'
;MSAAEGGARYARPVGRIVDLAFRRDGSGWLYWASWSTEFAVSRFTWATPTPGVLALKFHRTLGGTWSNDDGVIRHHVESDEKEDSVVETGYAIASGEAPYGTPVTLLSLAHPLTEYLAGSRFAWVEKPESLSDPAAGAPRPDPSSPR
;
A
#
# COMPACT_ATOMS: atom_id res chain seq x y z
N MET A 1 29.41 -11.13 15.42
CA MET A 1 28.96 -11.82 14.20
C MET A 1 28.36 -13.15 14.62
N SER A 2 27.03 -13.27 14.62
CA SER A 2 26.27 -14.50 14.37
C SER A 2 24.79 -14.14 14.32
N ALA A 3 24.13 -14.67 13.30
CA ALA A 3 22.75 -14.40 12.91
C ALA A 3 21.74 -14.88 13.96
N ALA A 4 20.67 -14.10 14.12
CA ALA A 4 19.38 -14.59 14.59
C ALA A 4 18.36 -14.18 13.54
N GLU A 5 17.98 -15.17 12.72
CA GLU A 5 16.76 -15.16 11.93
C GLU A 5 15.58 -14.96 12.87
N GLY A 6 14.68 -14.05 12.53
CA GLY A 6 13.51 -13.75 13.36
C GLY A 6 12.60 -12.77 12.65
N GLY A 7 11.71 -13.30 11.82
CA GLY A 7 10.66 -12.49 11.20
C GLY A 7 9.75 -11.89 12.27
N ALA A 8 9.68 -10.56 12.31
CA ALA A 8 8.70 -9.85 13.11
C ALA A 8 7.63 -9.26 12.19
N ARG A 9 6.53 -9.99 12.01
CA ARG A 9 5.26 -9.42 11.55
C ARG A 9 4.53 -8.89 12.78
N TYR A 10 4.41 -7.58 12.93
CA TYR A 10 3.54 -7.01 13.95
C TYR A 10 2.08 -7.08 13.47
N ALA A 11 1.38 -8.15 13.84
CA ALA A 11 -0.07 -8.19 13.85
C ALA A 11 -0.56 -7.64 15.21
N ARG A 12 -1.16 -6.45 15.21
CA ARG A 12 -2.15 -6.09 16.24
C ARG A 12 -3.54 -6.14 15.58
N PRO A 13 -4.54 -6.78 16.23
CA PRO A 13 -5.78 -7.14 15.57
C PRO A 13 -6.72 -5.95 15.52
N VAL A 14 -7.07 -5.47 14.31
CA VAL A 14 -8.46 -5.35 13.80
C VAL A 14 -8.43 -5.23 12.25
N GLY A 15 -8.75 -6.33 11.54
CA GLY A 15 -9.52 -6.32 10.29
C GLY A 15 -8.84 -6.25 8.91
N ARG A 16 -7.67 -5.62 8.74
CA ARG A 16 -7.11 -5.37 7.38
C ARG A 16 -5.62 -5.00 7.37
N ILE A 17 -4.95 -5.18 6.22
CA ILE A 17 -3.59 -4.71 5.93
C ILE A 17 -3.70 -3.51 4.99
N VAL A 18 -2.93 -2.44 5.25
CA VAL A 18 -2.83 -1.27 4.37
C VAL A 18 -1.38 -0.83 4.28
N ASP A 19 -0.84 -0.86 3.06
CA ASP A 19 0.52 -0.39 2.78
C ASP A 19 0.48 0.76 1.77
N LEU A 20 1.29 1.80 2.03
CA LEU A 20 1.45 2.94 1.14
C LEU A 20 2.91 3.07 0.74
N ALA A 21 3.17 3.03 -0.57
CA ALA A 21 4.52 3.00 -1.13
C ALA A 21 4.75 4.17 -2.08
N PHE A 22 5.88 4.86 -1.87
CA PHE A 22 6.39 5.92 -2.73
C PHE A 22 7.73 5.48 -3.33
N ARG A 23 7.81 5.34 -4.65
CA ARG A 23 9.07 5.07 -5.36
C ARG A 23 9.73 6.37 -5.82
N ARG A 24 11.06 6.33 -5.93
CA ARG A 24 11.91 7.47 -6.33
C ARG A 24 11.64 7.97 -7.75
N ASP A 25 11.11 7.12 -8.63
CA ASP A 25 10.73 7.47 -10.00
C ASP A 25 9.40 8.25 -10.09
N GLY A 26 8.77 8.56 -8.95
CA GLY A 26 7.48 9.24 -8.90
C GLY A 26 6.28 8.30 -9.05
N SER A 27 6.49 6.99 -9.14
CA SER A 27 5.40 6.01 -9.05
C SER A 27 5.14 5.56 -7.61
N GLY A 28 3.99 4.97 -7.36
CA GLY A 28 3.63 4.44 -6.05
C GLY A 28 2.38 3.56 -6.12
N TRP A 29 2.06 2.94 -5.00
CA TRP A 29 0.82 2.19 -4.84
C TRP A 29 0.31 2.27 -3.42
N LEU A 30 -1.00 2.12 -3.31
CA LEU A 30 -1.71 1.85 -2.09
C LEU A 30 -2.23 0.42 -2.19
N TYR A 31 -1.82 -0.42 -1.25
CA TYR A 31 -2.32 -1.77 -1.10
C TYR A 31 -3.31 -1.82 0.06
N TRP A 32 -4.43 -2.47 -0.17
CA TRP A 32 -5.38 -2.83 0.85
C TRP A 32 -5.69 -4.32 0.74
N ALA A 33 -5.76 -5.01 1.87
CA ALA A 33 -6.25 -6.39 1.91
C ALA A 33 -7.10 -6.66 3.14
N SER A 34 -8.21 -7.37 2.93
CA SER A 34 -9.02 -7.93 4.00
C SER A 34 -8.46 -9.27 4.45
N TRP A 35 -8.82 -9.69 5.67
CA TRP A 35 -8.46 -11.02 6.17
C TRP A 35 -9.27 -12.15 5.50
N SER A 36 -10.39 -11.79 4.86
CA SER A 36 -11.32 -12.74 4.23
C SER A 36 -10.88 -13.18 2.84
N THR A 37 -9.75 -12.67 2.30
CA THR A 37 -9.13 -12.91 0.97
C THR A 37 -9.22 -11.75 -0.01
N GLU A 38 -9.99 -10.70 0.20
CA GLU A 38 -10.07 -9.61 -0.78
C GLU A 38 -8.82 -8.71 -0.75
N PHE A 39 -8.43 -8.17 -1.90
CA PHE A 39 -7.43 -7.12 -1.99
C PHE A 39 -7.76 -6.07 -3.06
N ALA A 40 -7.12 -4.91 -2.91
CA ALA A 40 -7.03 -3.88 -3.92
C ALA A 40 -5.61 -3.30 -3.99
N VAL A 41 -5.14 -2.97 -5.19
CA VAL A 41 -3.91 -2.21 -5.45
C VAL A 41 -4.24 -1.00 -6.30
N SER A 42 -4.23 0.18 -5.71
CA SER A 42 -4.41 1.44 -6.42
C SER A 42 -3.05 2.05 -6.76
N ARG A 43 -2.73 2.12 -8.05
CA ARG A 43 -1.47 2.64 -8.57
C ARG A 43 -1.60 4.12 -8.85
N PHE A 44 -0.58 4.86 -8.46
CA PHE A 44 -0.52 6.30 -8.64
C PHE A 44 0.87 6.79 -9.06
N THR A 45 0.89 7.99 -9.62
CA THR A 45 2.09 8.83 -9.62
C THR A 45 1.99 9.88 -8.52
N TRP A 46 3.11 10.29 -7.95
CA TRP A 46 3.16 11.28 -6.88
C TRP A 46 4.17 12.38 -7.15
N ALA A 47 3.87 13.56 -6.61
CA ALA A 47 4.77 14.71 -6.59
C ALA A 47 4.50 15.58 -5.36
N THR A 48 5.47 16.45 -5.05
CA THR A 48 5.31 17.51 -4.04
C THR A 48 5.35 18.86 -4.74
N PRO A 49 4.21 19.33 -5.28
CA PRO A 49 4.18 20.54 -6.13
C PRO A 49 4.62 21.80 -5.37
N THR A 50 4.34 21.84 -4.07
CA THR A 50 4.83 22.87 -3.14
C THR A 50 5.22 22.21 -1.81
N PRO A 51 6.03 22.88 -0.98
CA PRO A 51 6.43 22.34 0.33
C PRO A 51 5.22 21.98 1.19
N GLY A 52 5.20 20.77 1.73
CA GLY A 52 4.13 20.29 2.61
C GLY A 52 2.85 19.84 1.89
N VAL A 53 2.80 19.90 0.55
CA VAL A 53 1.69 19.36 -0.25
C VAL A 53 2.14 18.10 -0.97
N LEU A 54 1.30 17.07 -0.91
CA LEU A 54 1.44 15.81 -1.62
C LEU A 54 0.29 15.68 -2.61
N ALA A 55 0.64 15.52 -3.89
CA ALA A 55 -0.31 15.24 -4.96
C ALA A 55 -0.17 13.78 -5.39
N LEU A 56 -1.27 13.03 -5.36
CA LEU A 56 -1.37 11.64 -5.80
C LEU A 56 -2.32 11.58 -7.00
N LYS A 57 -1.82 11.14 -8.15
CA LYS A 57 -2.65 10.88 -9.33
C LYS A 57 -2.82 9.38 -9.49
N PHE A 58 -3.97 8.87 -9.10
CA PHE A 58 -4.36 7.48 -9.28
C PHE A 58 -4.79 7.26 -10.72
N HIS A 59 -4.25 6.21 -11.33
CA HIS A 59 -4.45 5.94 -12.75
C HIS A 59 -4.89 4.51 -13.05
N ARG A 60 -4.88 3.63 -12.04
CA ARG A 60 -5.25 2.22 -12.20
C ARG A 60 -5.53 1.57 -10.86
N THR A 61 -6.60 0.79 -10.77
CA THR A 61 -6.90 -0.02 -9.59
C THR A 61 -7.06 -1.49 -10.00
N LEU A 62 -6.32 -2.38 -9.33
CA LEU A 62 -6.49 -3.84 -9.44
C LEU A 62 -7.29 -4.32 -8.25
N GLY A 63 -8.27 -5.19 -8.48
CA GLY A 63 -9.02 -5.87 -7.42
C GLY A 63 -9.03 -7.38 -7.61
N GLY A 64 -9.25 -8.10 -6.53
CA GLY A 64 -9.43 -9.55 -6.57
C GLY A 64 -9.19 -10.21 -5.23
N THR A 65 -8.67 -11.43 -5.27
CA THR A 65 -8.44 -12.26 -4.09
C THR A 65 -6.96 -12.59 -3.87
N TRP A 66 -6.57 -12.79 -2.62
CA TRP A 66 -5.27 -13.26 -2.22
C TRP A 66 -5.41 -14.58 -1.46
N SER A 67 -4.40 -15.44 -1.60
CA SER A 67 -4.26 -16.67 -0.84
C SER A 67 -2.87 -16.76 -0.23
N ASN A 68 -2.73 -17.60 0.81
CA ASN A 68 -1.45 -17.94 1.42
C ASN A 68 -1.24 -19.44 1.27
N ASP A 69 -0.24 -19.80 0.46
CA ASP A 69 0.16 -21.17 0.17
C ASP A 69 1.56 -21.36 0.76
N ASP A 70 1.66 -22.09 1.88
CA ASP A 70 2.91 -22.34 2.63
C ASP A 70 3.74 -21.08 2.94
N GLY A 71 3.07 -20.01 3.36
CA GLY A 71 3.72 -18.73 3.71
C GLY A 71 3.94 -17.80 2.53
N VAL A 72 3.68 -18.27 1.29
CA VAL A 72 3.77 -17.48 0.07
C VAL A 72 2.41 -16.84 -0.22
N ILE A 73 2.36 -15.51 -0.19
CA ILE A 73 1.17 -14.76 -0.59
C ILE A 73 1.08 -14.76 -2.11
N ARG A 74 -0.06 -15.19 -2.65
CA ARG A 74 -0.39 -15.11 -4.08
C ARG A 74 -1.62 -14.27 -4.30
N HIS A 75 -1.59 -13.43 -5.33
CA HIS A 75 -2.72 -12.61 -5.75
C HIS A 75 -3.32 -13.13 -7.04
N HIS A 76 -4.65 -13.15 -7.09
CA HIS A 76 -5.45 -13.45 -8.26
C HIS A 76 -6.23 -12.18 -8.63
N VAL A 77 -5.85 -11.54 -9.74
CA VAL A 77 -6.50 -10.31 -10.20
C VAL A 77 -7.77 -10.67 -10.93
N GLU A 78 -8.89 -10.12 -10.47
CA GLU A 78 -10.23 -10.35 -11.03
C GLU A 78 -10.75 -9.08 -11.74
N SER A 79 -10.30 -7.90 -11.31
CA SER A 79 -10.58 -6.63 -11.96
C SER A 79 -9.31 -5.81 -12.18
N ASP A 80 -9.32 -5.07 -13.29
CA ASP A 80 -8.24 -4.19 -13.70
C ASP A 80 -8.87 -2.94 -14.33
N GLU A 81 -9.05 -1.93 -13.49
CA GLU A 81 -9.81 -0.74 -13.84
C GLU A 81 -8.86 0.43 -14.09
N LYS A 82 -9.09 1.15 -15.20
CA LYS A 82 -8.45 2.44 -15.42
C LYS A 82 -9.09 3.47 -14.50
N GLU A 83 -8.26 4.33 -13.95
CA GLU A 83 -8.68 5.43 -13.10
C GLU A 83 -8.10 6.75 -13.60
N ASP A 84 -8.70 7.88 -13.21
CA ASP A 84 -8.14 9.22 -13.43
C ASP A 84 -8.58 10.14 -12.29
N SER A 85 -8.13 9.80 -11.09
CA SER A 85 -8.44 10.51 -9.84
C SER A 85 -7.21 11.24 -9.34
N VAL A 86 -7.39 12.44 -8.80
CA VAL A 86 -6.30 13.22 -8.19
C VAL A 86 -6.68 13.56 -6.76
N VAL A 87 -5.78 13.25 -5.83
CA VAL A 87 -5.88 13.62 -4.42
C VAL A 87 -4.73 14.55 -4.07
N GLU A 88 -5.07 15.76 -3.63
CA GLU A 88 -4.11 16.69 -3.05
C GLU A 88 -4.34 16.78 -1.54
N THR A 89 -3.27 16.60 -0.77
CA THR A 89 -3.36 16.63 0.70
C THR A 89 -2.10 17.20 1.29
N GLY A 90 -2.24 17.92 2.42
CA GLY A 90 -1.08 18.30 3.21
C GLY A 90 -0.41 17.06 3.79
N TYR A 91 0.91 17.08 3.97
CA TYR A 91 1.63 16.00 4.61
C TYR A 91 2.68 16.49 5.60
N ALA A 92 2.92 15.70 6.63
CA ALA A 92 4.00 15.90 7.58
C ALA A 92 4.72 14.57 7.85
N ILE A 93 6.05 14.63 7.92
CA ILE A 93 6.89 13.51 8.34
C ILE A 93 7.54 13.90 9.66
N ALA A 94 7.29 13.12 10.71
CA ALA A 94 7.81 13.41 12.04
C ALA A 94 8.07 12.11 12.81
N SER A 95 8.89 12.19 13.86
CA SER A 95 8.99 11.11 14.85
C SER A 95 7.65 10.97 15.59
N GLY A 96 7.26 9.74 15.88
CA GLY A 96 6.08 9.42 16.67
C GLY A 96 6.20 8.04 17.31
N GLU A 97 5.10 7.52 17.82
CA GLU A 97 5.07 6.24 18.53
C GLU A 97 4.02 5.30 17.91
N ALA A 98 4.43 4.06 17.69
CA ALA A 98 3.52 2.97 17.36
C ALA A 98 2.76 2.52 18.61
N PRO A 99 1.65 1.76 18.45
CA PRO A 99 0.95 1.18 19.59
C PRO A 99 1.91 0.35 20.46
N TYR A 100 1.99 0.65 21.77
CA TYR A 100 2.98 0.17 22.76
C TYR A 100 4.27 1.01 22.90
N GLY A 101 4.32 2.22 22.34
CA GLY A 101 5.41 3.18 22.62
C GLY A 101 6.70 2.93 21.85
N THR A 102 6.68 2.08 20.82
CA THR A 102 7.84 1.89 19.94
C THR A 102 8.03 3.14 19.09
N PRO A 103 9.20 3.82 19.12
CA PRO A 103 9.45 4.97 18.28
C PRO A 103 9.42 4.60 16.80
N VAL A 104 8.73 5.40 16.00
CA VAL A 104 8.62 5.22 14.55
C VAL A 104 8.66 6.56 13.84
N THR A 105 9.04 6.58 12.57
CA THR A 105 8.79 7.73 11.71
C THR A 105 7.37 7.64 11.18
N LEU A 106 6.57 8.69 11.35
CA LEU A 106 5.19 8.77 10.90
C LEU A 106 5.06 9.70 9.70
N LEU A 107 4.37 9.22 8.67
CA LEU A 107 3.73 10.05 7.66
C LEU A 107 2.31 10.35 8.12
N SER A 108 1.96 11.63 8.24
CA SER A 108 0.61 12.11 8.51
C SER A 108 0.09 12.91 7.33
N LEU A 109 -1.12 12.58 6.86
CA LEU A 109 -1.85 13.29 5.83
C LEU A 109 -2.90 14.20 6.48
N ALA A 110 -3.11 15.39 5.94
CA ALA A 110 -4.12 16.32 6.43
C ALA A 110 -5.54 15.75 6.26
N HIS A 111 -5.76 15.03 5.16
CA HIS A 111 -7.00 14.31 4.87
C HIS A 111 -6.73 12.81 4.66
N PRO A 112 -7.59 11.92 5.17
CA PRO A 112 -7.47 10.47 4.96
C PRO A 112 -7.75 10.08 3.51
N LEU A 113 -7.15 8.98 3.06
CA LEU A 113 -7.40 8.37 1.75
C LEU A 113 -8.59 7.40 1.79
N THR A 114 -9.74 7.89 2.29
CA THR A 114 -10.91 7.05 2.60
C THR A 114 -11.47 6.32 1.37
N GLU A 115 -11.45 6.96 0.20
CA GLU A 115 -11.88 6.36 -1.07
C GLU A 115 -11.05 5.14 -1.48
N TYR A 116 -9.82 5.05 -0.97
CA TYR A 116 -8.90 3.95 -1.19
C TYR A 116 -8.77 3.04 0.04
N LEU A 117 -9.78 3.06 0.93
CA LEU A 117 -9.87 2.24 2.13
C LEU A 117 -8.71 2.42 3.11
N ALA A 118 -8.03 3.57 3.05
CA ALA A 118 -6.85 3.87 3.86
C ALA A 118 -7.06 5.08 4.77
N GLY A 119 -6.27 5.12 5.86
CA GLY A 119 -6.31 6.20 6.84
C GLY A 119 -5.47 7.41 6.44
N SER A 120 -5.15 8.23 7.43
CA SER A 120 -4.30 9.42 7.29
C SER A 120 -2.92 9.27 7.92
N ARG A 121 -2.60 8.15 8.57
CA ARG A 121 -1.34 7.95 9.28
C ARG A 121 -0.71 6.63 8.91
N PHE A 122 0.56 6.68 8.54
CA PHE A 122 1.34 5.53 8.13
C PHE A 122 2.66 5.55 8.89
N ALA A 123 3.00 4.43 9.54
CA ALA A 123 4.32 4.25 10.11
C ALA A 123 5.28 3.83 9.00
N TRP A 124 6.46 4.44 8.98
CA TRP A 124 7.55 3.98 8.14
C TRP A 124 7.99 2.60 8.60
N VAL A 125 7.99 1.65 7.67
CA VAL A 125 8.55 0.32 7.86
C VAL A 125 9.86 0.24 7.08
N GLU A 126 10.82 -0.49 7.66
CA GLU A 126 12.14 -0.60 7.06
C GLU A 126 12.06 -1.15 5.63
N LYS A 127 12.86 -0.57 4.75
CA LYS A 127 12.79 -0.75 3.31
C LYS A 127 13.19 -2.19 2.94
N PRO A 128 12.30 -3.04 2.38
CA PRO A 128 12.79 -4.25 1.72
C PRO A 128 13.72 -3.86 0.58
N GLU A 129 14.81 -4.61 0.37
CA GLU A 129 15.82 -4.34 -0.67
C GLU A 129 15.19 -4.13 -2.07
N SER A 130 14.01 -4.70 -2.29
CA SER A 130 13.12 -4.40 -3.40
C SER A 130 11.70 -4.07 -2.89
N LEU A 131 11.24 -2.85 -3.14
CA LEU A 131 9.83 -2.46 -2.98
C LEU A 131 9.06 -2.96 -4.21
N SER A 132 8.68 -4.24 -4.18
CA SER A 132 7.90 -4.87 -5.25
C SER A 132 6.44 -4.48 -5.15
N ASP A 133 5.81 -4.18 -6.30
CA ASP A 133 4.35 -4.04 -6.37
C ASP A 133 3.74 -5.43 -6.11
N PRO A 134 2.85 -5.57 -5.12
CA PRO A 134 2.34 -6.87 -4.68
C PRO A 134 1.58 -7.62 -5.77
N ALA A 135 0.99 -6.92 -6.75
CA ALA A 135 0.25 -7.53 -7.85
C ALA A 135 1.02 -7.45 -9.19
N ALA A 136 2.34 -7.23 -9.17
CA ALA A 136 3.14 -7.10 -10.39
C ALA A 136 3.16 -8.38 -11.23
N GLY A 137 3.31 -9.53 -10.57
CA GLY A 137 3.37 -10.86 -11.21
C GLY A 137 2.06 -11.63 -11.22
N ALA A 138 0.95 -11.03 -10.77
CA ALA A 138 -0.33 -11.71 -10.69
C ALA A 138 -0.88 -12.02 -12.09
N PRO A 139 -1.42 -13.23 -12.33
CA PRO A 139 -2.18 -13.53 -13.53
C PRO A 139 -3.31 -12.50 -13.69
N ARG A 140 -3.51 -12.01 -14.92
CA ARG A 140 -4.57 -11.06 -15.24
C ARG A 140 -5.61 -11.74 -16.13
N PRO A 141 -6.89 -11.34 -16.02
CA PRO A 141 -7.90 -11.76 -16.98
C PRO A 141 -7.47 -11.36 -18.39
N ASP A 142 -7.68 -12.24 -19.37
CA ASP A 142 -7.55 -11.87 -20.78
C ASP A 142 -8.57 -10.75 -21.07
N PRO A 143 -8.16 -9.61 -21.65
CA PRO A 143 -9.09 -8.55 -22.05
C PRO A 143 -10.19 -9.02 -23.02
N SER A 144 -10.07 -10.22 -23.59
CA SER A 144 -11.01 -10.83 -24.53
C SER A 144 -12.06 -11.75 -23.88
N SER A 145 -11.99 -11.99 -22.56
CA SER A 145 -12.96 -12.85 -21.89
C SER A 145 -14.29 -12.12 -21.68
N PRO A 146 -15.43 -12.64 -22.19
CA PRO A 146 -16.73 -12.05 -21.93
C PRO A 146 -17.07 -12.14 -20.43
N ARG A 147 -17.66 -11.06 -19.92
CA ARG A 147 -18.12 -10.92 -18.53
C ARG A 147 -19.44 -11.64 -18.31
#